data_AF-A0A1B8YDL1-F1
#
_entry.id   AF-A0A1B8YDL1-F1
#
_cell.length_a   1.000
_cell.length_b   1.000
_cell.length_c   1.000
_cell.angle_alpha   90.00
_cell.angle_beta   90.00
_cell.angle_gamma   90.00
#
_symmetry.space_group_name_H-M   'P 1'
#
loop_
_entity.id
_entity.type
_entity.pdbx_description
1 polymer ?
#
loop_
_entity_poly.entity_id
_entity_poly.type
_entity_poly.pdbx_seq_one_letter_code
_entity_poly.pdbx_strand_id
1 'polypeptide(L)'
;MIFQGDIMSLSENYIRRLIIKVACDTTGDSAEELIERGRLEIPARDAIEFVVRLEAIFDCTLGWLRYEPLSIEINKFSAIVSDALNARASTSSTLSHPPEDLV
;
A
#
# COMPACT_ATOMS: atom_id res chain seq x y z
N MET A 1 -21.55 -16.62 -16.31
CA MET A 1 -20.46 -16.83 -15.33
C MET A 1 -20.30 -15.50 -14.62
N ILE A 2 -20.81 -15.40 -13.39
CA ILE A 2 -20.83 -14.13 -12.64
C ILE A 2 -19.42 -13.93 -12.07
N PHE A 3 -18.71 -12.92 -12.53
CA PHE A 3 -17.52 -12.41 -11.85
C PHE A 3 -18.01 -11.65 -10.62
N GLN A 4 -18.37 -12.40 -9.58
CA GLN A 4 -18.67 -11.86 -8.28
C GLN A 4 -17.33 -11.51 -7.64
N GLY A 5 -17.14 -10.22 -7.35
CA GLY A 5 -15.89 -9.67 -6.86
C GLY A 5 -15.46 -10.30 -5.53
N ASP A 6 -14.63 -11.33 -5.62
CA ASP A 6 -13.65 -11.60 -4.57
C ASP A 6 -12.61 -10.49 -4.69
N ILE A 7 -12.66 -9.54 -3.76
CA ILE A 7 -11.50 -8.70 -3.46
C ILE A 7 -10.43 -9.68 -3.01
N MET A 8 -9.60 -10.15 -3.95
CA MET A 8 -8.47 -11.02 -3.65
C MET A 8 -7.68 -10.37 -2.53
N SER A 9 -7.74 -10.96 -1.33
CA SER A 9 -6.86 -10.53 -0.24
C SER A 9 -5.44 -10.76 -0.74
N LEU A 10 -4.75 -9.66 -1.03
CA LEU A 10 -3.36 -9.74 -1.44
C LEU A 10 -2.58 -10.34 -0.28
N SER A 11 -1.87 -11.44 -0.55
CA SER A 11 -1.02 -12.03 0.48
C SER A 11 -0.03 -10.99 1.01
N GLU A 12 0.22 -10.96 2.31
CA GLU A 12 1.20 -10.06 2.92
C GLU A 12 2.58 -10.18 2.25
N ASN A 13 2.93 -11.39 1.79
CA ASN A 13 4.15 -11.64 1.03
C ASN A 13 4.20 -10.87 -0.30
N TYR A 14 3.07 -10.75 -1.00
CA TYR A 14 3.01 -9.99 -2.24
C TYR A 14 3.11 -8.48 -1.96
N ILE A 15 2.38 -7.98 -0.96
CA ILE A 15 2.45 -6.57 -0.54
C ILE A 15 3.89 -6.20 -0.18
N ARG A 16 4.54 -7.03 0.64
CA ARG A 16 5.94 -6.86 1.03
C ARG A 16 6.89 -6.82 -0.17
N ARG A 17 6.71 -7.72 -1.15
CA ARG A 17 7.55 -7.75 -2.37
C ARG A 17 7.39 -6.47 -3.20
N LEU A 18 6.17 -5.96 -3.34
CA LEU A 18 5.92 -4.71 -4.06
C LEU A 18 6.53 -3.50 -3.32
N ILE A 19 6.36 -3.44 -1.99
CA ILE A 19 6.99 -2.41 -1.17
C ILE A 19 8.51 -2.38 -1.40
N ILE A 20 9.17 -3.54 -1.34
CA ILE A 20 10.61 -3.66 -1.57
C ILE A 20 10.96 -3.21 -3.00
N LYS A 21 10.23 -3.70 -4.01
CA LYS A 21 10.48 -3.35 -5.41
C LYS A 21 10.38 -1.83 -5.64
N VAL A 22 9.32 -1.19 -5.16
CA VAL A 22 9.13 0.26 -5.33
C VAL A 22 10.17 1.04 -4.55
N ALA A 23 10.57 0.58 -3.36
CA ALA A 23 11.65 1.20 -2.59
C ALA A 23 12.96 1.19 -3.38
N CYS A 24 13.37 0.02 -3.90
CA CYS A 24 14.57 -0.12 -4.75
C CYS A 24 14.50 0.77 -6.00
N ASP A 25 13.36 0.81 -6.69
CA ASP A 25 13.18 1.64 -7.89
C ASP A 25 13.20 3.15 -7.58
N THR A 26 13.01 3.53 -6.31
CA THR A 26 12.94 4.92 -5.87
C THR A 26 14.26 5.41 -5.28
N THR A 27 14.94 4.59 -4.46
CA THR A 27 16.20 4.97 -3.81
C THR A 27 17.45 4.48 -4.54
N GLY A 28 17.32 3.47 -5.41
CA GLY A 28 18.44 2.78 -6.03
C GLY A 28 19.11 1.72 -5.14
N ASP A 29 18.61 1.50 -3.91
CA ASP A 29 19.09 0.44 -3.03
C ASP A 29 18.85 -0.95 -3.65
N SER A 30 19.72 -1.92 -3.36
CA SER A 30 19.47 -3.31 -3.75
C SER A 30 18.38 -3.96 -2.88
N ALA A 31 17.69 -4.97 -3.42
CA ALA A 31 16.69 -5.69 -2.65
C ALA A 31 17.31 -6.46 -1.48
N GLU A 32 18.51 -7.00 -1.68
CA GLU A 32 19.28 -7.73 -0.66
C GLU A 32 19.59 -6.85 0.56
N GLU A 33 20.17 -5.66 0.34
CA GLU A 33 20.49 -4.72 1.42
C GLU A 33 19.23 -4.29 2.18
N LEU A 34 18.13 -4.05 1.46
CA LEU A 34 16.87 -3.60 2.03
C LEU A 34 16.19 -4.70 2.86
N ILE A 35 16.30 -5.97 2.41
CA ILE A 35 15.83 -7.14 3.14
C ILE A 35 16.66 -7.38 4.40
N GLU A 36 18.00 -7.30 4.30
CA GLU A 36 18.92 -7.49 5.43
C GLU A 36 18.71 -6.42 6.51
N ARG A 37 18.54 -5.16 6.11
CA ARG A 37 18.22 -4.05 7.01
C ARG A 37 16.83 -4.18 7.63
N GLY A 38 15.89 -4.83 6.94
CA GLY A 38 14.51 -5.03 7.40
C GLY A 38 13.68 -3.74 7.53
N ARG A 39 14.23 -2.59 7.14
CA ARG A 39 13.63 -1.25 7.23
C ARG A 39 13.75 -0.48 5.93
N LEU A 40 12.71 0.29 5.65
CA LEU A 40 12.71 1.36 4.68
C LEU A 40 13.41 2.57 5.32
N GLU A 41 14.42 3.07 4.63
CA GLU A 41 15.12 4.31 4.97
C GLU A 41 15.13 5.17 3.69
N ILE A 42 14.04 5.89 3.46
CA ILE A 42 13.82 6.67 2.24
C ILE A 42 13.95 8.15 2.58
N PRO A 43 14.85 8.90 1.90
CA PRO A 43 15.02 10.32 2.16
C PRO A 43 13.75 11.11 1.82
N ALA A 44 13.55 12.26 2.46
CA ALA A 44 12.33 13.06 2.30
C ALA A 44 11.97 13.38 0.84
N ARG A 45 13.00 13.60 0.01
CA ARG A 45 12.85 13.87 -1.43
C ARG A 45 12.09 12.75 -2.15
N ASP A 46 12.40 11.51 -1.79
CA ASP A 46 11.96 10.33 -2.52
C ASP A 46 10.76 9.66 -1.81
N ALA A 47 10.50 10.02 -0.54
CA ALA A 47 9.43 9.45 0.27
C ALA A 47 8.02 9.68 -0.32
N ILE A 48 7.74 10.88 -0.84
CA ILE A 48 6.45 11.19 -1.48
C ILE A 48 6.28 10.38 -2.75
N GLU A 49 7.31 10.31 -3.61
CA GLU A 49 7.28 9.51 -4.84
C GLU A 49 7.04 8.03 -4.54
N PHE A 50 7.75 7.49 -3.55
CA PHE A 50 7.58 6.12 -3.09
C PHE A 50 6.14 5.83 -2.65
N VAL A 51 5.56 6.67 -1.79
CA VAL A 51 4.19 6.48 -1.30
C VAL A 51 3.18 6.61 -2.42
N VAL A 52 3.26 7.65 -3.25
CA VAL A 52 2.31 7.89 -4.35
C VAL A 52 2.32 6.73 -5.35
N ARG A 53 3.48 6.15 -5.65
CA ARG A 53 3.57 4.94 -6.49
C ARG A 53 2.84 3.76 -5.87
N LEU A 54 2.99 3.54 -4.55
CA LEU A 54 2.29 2.47 -3.87
C LEU A 54 0.78 2.72 -3.80
N GLU A 55 0.35 3.94 -3.50
CA GLU A 55 -1.07 4.34 -3.54
C GLU A 55 -1.68 4.05 -4.92
N ALA A 56 -0.96 4.35 -6.01
CA ALA A 56 -1.40 4.05 -7.37
C ALA A 56 -1.45 2.54 -7.69
N ILE A 57 -0.45 1.77 -7.24
CA ILE A 57 -0.39 0.31 -7.47
C ILE A 57 -1.50 -0.41 -6.71
N PHE A 58 -1.70 -0.02 -5.45
CA PHE A 58 -2.67 -0.65 -4.56
C PHE A 58 -4.06 -0.03 -4.67
N ASP A 59 -4.20 1.09 -5.39
CA ASP A 59 -5.41 1.90 -5.50
C ASP A 59 -6.00 2.23 -4.12
N CYS A 60 -5.13 2.63 -3.17
CA CYS A 60 -5.52 2.98 -1.80
C CYS A 60 -4.88 4.31 -1.36
N THR A 61 -5.31 4.85 -0.23
CA THR A 61 -4.73 6.06 0.35
C THR A 61 -3.96 5.73 1.63
N LEU A 62 -2.69 6.08 1.67
CA LEU A 62 -1.78 5.95 2.81
C LEU A 62 -1.61 7.28 3.57
N GLY A 63 -2.01 8.41 2.96
CA GLY A 63 -2.15 9.69 3.66
C GLY A 63 -0.81 10.39 3.98
N TRP A 64 0.25 10.02 3.28
CA TRP A 64 1.60 10.58 3.50
C TRP A 64 1.79 11.88 2.72
N LEU A 65 1.41 13.01 3.34
CA LEU A 65 1.45 14.32 2.71
C LEU A 65 2.62 15.20 3.19
N ARG A 66 3.39 14.75 4.18
CA ARG A 66 4.50 15.52 4.76
C ARG A 66 5.80 15.24 4.02
N TYR A 67 6.55 16.30 3.73
CA TYR A 67 7.91 16.21 3.20
C TYR A 67 8.89 15.89 4.33
N GLU A 68 8.92 14.62 4.72
CA GLU A 68 9.74 14.10 5.82
C GLU A 68 10.37 12.76 5.39
N PRO A 69 11.56 12.39 5.90
CA PRO A 69 12.14 11.09 5.61
C PRO A 69 11.26 9.97 6.14
N LEU A 70 11.14 8.89 5.37
CA LEU A 70 10.40 7.69 5.78
C LEU A 70 11.39 6.68 6.37
N SER A 71 11.27 6.45 7.68
CA SER A 71 12.07 5.47 8.40
C SER A 71 11.14 4.52 9.15
N ILE A 72 10.90 3.32 8.58
CA ILE A 72 9.92 2.37 9.12
C ILE A 72 10.30 0.93 8.79
N GLU A 73 10.00 0.00 9.69
CA GLU A 73 10.14 -1.43 9.42
C GLU A 73 9.23 -1.87 8.27
N ILE A 74 9.77 -2.70 7.37
CA ILE A 74 9.05 -3.17 6.19
C ILE A 74 7.78 -3.92 6.60
N ASN A 75 7.84 -4.73 7.67
CA ASN A 75 6.67 -5.46 8.19
C ASN A 75 5.59 -4.51 8.71
N LYS A 76 5.98 -3.49 9.49
CA LYS A 76 5.04 -2.49 10.00
C LYS A 76 4.39 -1.70 8.87
N PHE A 77 5.18 -1.31 7.87
CA PHE A 77 4.64 -0.60 6.70
C PHE A 77 3.74 -1.51 5.85
N SER A 78 4.08 -2.79 5.70
CA SER A 78 3.22 -3.77 5.02
C SER A 78 1.87 -3.89 5.71
N ALA A 79 1.82 -3.91 7.05
CA ALA A 79 0.57 -3.92 7.80
C ALA A 79 -0.27 -2.66 7.55
N ILE A 80 0.35 -1.47 7.52
CA ILE A 80 -0.35 -0.21 7.19
C ILE A 80 -0.99 -0.28 5.79
N VAL A 81 -0.27 -0.81 4.80
CA VAL A 81 -0.79 -0.98 3.44
C VAL A 81 -1.95 -1.99 3.41
N SER A 82 -1.82 -3.11 4.12
CA SER A 82 -2.90 -4.10 4.26
C SER A 82 -4.16 -3.50 4.89
N ASP A 83 -4.01 -2.73 5.96
CA ASP A 83 -5.13 -2.06 6.63
C ASP A 83 -5.82 -1.05 5.69
N ALA A 84 -5.04 -0.27 4.93
CA ALA A 84 -5.58 0.67 3.95
C ALA A 84 -6.36 -0.05 2.82
N LEU A 85 -5.84 -1.18 2.33
CA LEU A 85 -6.52 -2.02 1.34
C LEU A 85 -7.86 -2.56 1.88
N ASN A 86 -7.89 -3.01 3.13
CA ASN A 86 -9.08 -3.54 3.79
C ASN A 86 -10.13 -2.45 4.07
N ALA A 87 -9.69 -1.24 4.46
CA ALA A 87 -10.56 -0.09 4.65
C ALA A 87 -11.26 0.32 3.34
N ARG A 88 -10.52 0.30 2.23
CA ARG A 88 -11.10 0.53 0.89
C ARG A 88 -12.10 -0.55 0.50
N ALA A 89 -11.78 -1.82 0.72
CA ALA A 89 -12.68 -2.94 0.43
C ALA A 89 -14.03 -2.77 1.15
N SER A 90 -13.98 -2.34 2.41
CA SER A 90 -15.17 -2.06 3.22
C SER A 90 -16.00 -0.89 2.65
N THR A 91 -15.36 0.23 2.29
CA THR A 91 -16.06 1.40 1.73
C THR A 91 -16.67 1.13 0.36
N SER A 92 -15.96 0.39 -0.51
CA SER A 92 -16.49 -0.04 -1.81
C SER A 92 -17.67 -1.00 -1.69
N SER A 93 -17.75 -1.80 -0.61
CA SER A 93 -18.87 -2.71 -0.35
C SER A 93 -20.11 -1.98 0.19
N THR A 94 -19.92 -0.85 0.88
CA THR A 94 -21.04 -0.01 1.35
C THR A 94 -21.68 0.78 0.21
N LEU A 95 -20.89 1.23 -0.77
CA LEU A 95 -21.37 2.03 -1.90
C LEU A 95 -22.11 1.22 -2.98
N SER A 96 -21.97 -0.11 -2.98
CA SER A 96 -22.67 -1.00 -3.91
C SER A 96 -24.05 -1.47 -3.42
N HIS A 97 -24.47 -1.07 -2.23
CA HIS A 97 -25.85 -1.22 -1.76
C HIS A 97 -26.61 0.09 -2.04
N PRO A 98 -27.51 0.16 -3.04
CA PRO A 98 -28.39 1.31 -3.16
C PRO A 98 -29.27 1.40 -1.90
N PRO A 99 -29.64 2.61 -1.44
CA PRO A 99 -30.64 2.74 -0.40
C PRO A 99 -31.98 2.24 -0.96
N GLU A 100 -32.34 1.00 -0.61
CA GLU A 100 -33.74 0.57 -0.61
C GLU A 100 -34.40 1.35 0.52
N ASP A 101 -35.00 2.50 0.20
CA ASP A 101 -36.21 3.05 0.84
C ASP A 101 -36.34 4.54 0.55
N LEU A 102 -36.92 4.85 -0.60
CA LEU A 102 -37.71 6.06 -0.84
C LEU A 102 -38.79 5.72 -1.89
N VAL A 103 -39.82 4.96 -1.48
CA VAL A 103 -41.13 4.92 -2.15
C VAL A 103 -42.21 5.06 -1.09
#